data_AF-A0A377XET9-F1
#
_entry.id   AF-A0A377XET9-F1
#
_cell.length_a   1.000
_cell.length_b   1.000
_cell.length_c   1.000
_cell.angle_alpha   90.00
_cell.angle_beta   90.00
_cell.angle_gamma   90.00
#
_symmetry.space_group_name_H-M   'P 1'
#
loop_
_entity.id
_entity.type
_entity.pdbx_description
1 polymer ?
#
loop_
_entity_poly.entity_id
_entity_poly.type
_entity_poly.pdbx_seq_one_letter_code
_entity_poly.pdbx_strand_id
1 'polypeptide(L)'
;MITLKPIVEAQGNSFILLLHPVEQMRQLMTSQLGKVSHTFEQMSADDPETRRLIHFGSQAARGGFPVLLCGEEGVGKELLSQAIHNESERAGGPYIAVNCQLYADSVLGQDFMGSAPTDDENGRLSRLELANGGTLFLEKIEYLAPELQSALLQVIKQGVLTRLDARRLIPVD
;
A
#
# COMPACT_ATOMS: atom_id res chain seq x y z
N MET A 1 -1.64 -13.23 9.43
CA MET A 1 -0.32 -13.87 9.64
C MET A 1 -0.46 -14.78 10.85
N ILE A 2 -0.01 -16.03 10.79
CA ILE A 2 -0.10 -16.98 11.92
C ILE A 2 1.31 -17.14 12.49
N THR A 3 1.47 -16.86 13.77
CA THR A 3 2.73 -17.08 14.49
C THR A 3 2.52 -18.21 15.48
N LEU A 4 3.37 -19.24 15.41
CA LEU A 4 3.34 -20.35 16.35
C LEU A 4 4.51 -20.18 17.33
N LYS A 5 4.22 -19.90 18.61
CA LYS A 5 5.26 -19.83 19.66
C LYS A 5 5.23 -21.09 20.51
N PRO A 6 6.34 -21.85 20.61
CA PRO A 6 6.40 -23.01 21.49
C PRO A 6 6.39 -22.58 22.97
N ILE A 7 5.64 -23.30 23.80
CA ILE A 7 5.75 -23.29 25.25
C ILE A 7 6.36 -24.63 25.65
N VAL A 8 7.53 -24.59 26.28
CA VAL A 8 8.16 -25.78 26.83
C VAL A 8 7.57 -26.05 28.21
N GLU A 9 6.83 -27.15 28.35
CA GLU A 9 6.31 -27.63 29.64
C GLU A 9 7.09 -28.87 30.09
N ALA A 10 7.11 -29.12 31.40
CA ALA A 10 7.86 -30.22 32.01
C ALA A 10 7.47 -31.63 31.51
N GLN A 11 6.36 -31.77 30.78
CA GLN A 11 5.86 -33.04 30.24
C GLN A 11 5.55 -33.00 28.72
N GLY A 12 5.99 -31.98 27.98
CA GLY A 12 5.79 -31.91 26.53
C GLY A 12 5.97 -30.53 25.91
N ASN A 13 5.93 -30.47 24.58
CA ASN A 13 5.92 -29.20 23.84
C ASN A 13 4.48 -28.79 23.53
N SER A 14 4.04 -27.70 24.14
CA SER A 14 2.78 -27.03 23.84
C SER A 14 3.05 -25.87 22.86
N PHE A 15 2.05 -25.39 22.11
CA PHE A 15 2.21 -24.26 21.18
C PHE A 15 1.10 -23.23 21.37
N ILE A 16 1.45 -21.94 21.39
CA ILE A 16 0.50 -20.84 21.24
C ILE A 16 0.39 -20.50 19.75
N LEU A 17 -0.83 -20.64 19.23
CA LEU A 17 -1.20 -20.14 17.91
C LEU A 17 -1.67 -18.69 18.03
N LEU A 18 -0.83 -17.73 17.64
CA LEU A 18 -1.22 -16.33 17.53
C LEU A 18 -1.78 -16.07 16.14
N LEU A 19 -3.09 -15.87 16.08
CA LEU A 19 -3.73 -15.31 14.89
C LEU A 19 -3.51 -13.80 14.92
N HIS A 20 -2.60 -13.28 14.10
CA HIS A 20 -2.52 -11.84 13.87
C HIS A 20 -3.59 -11.48 12.86
N PRO A 21 -4.67 -10.78 13.28
CA PRO A 21 -5.74 -10.38 12.39
C PRO A 21 -5.23 -9.19 11.58
N VAL A 22 -4.49 -9.49 10.52
CA VAL A 22 -3.99 -8.50 9.56
C VAL A 22 -5.16 -7.66 9.03
N GLU A 23 -6.33 -8.27 8.88
CA GLU A 23 -7.56 -7.58 8.49
C GLU A 23 -8.03 -6.54 9.51
N GLN A 24 -7.90 -6.81 10.82
CA GLN A 24 -8.28 -5.83 11.85
C GLN A 24 -7.30 -4.65 11.89
N MET A 25 -6.00 -4.90 11.71
CA MET A 25 -5.02 -3.82 11.56
C MET A 25 -5.25 -2.99 10.30
N ARG A 26 -5.59 -3.63 9.17
CA ARG A 26 -5.98 -2.92 7.93
C ARG A 26 -7.19 -2.03 8.18
N GLN A 27 -8.26 -2.56 8.77
CA GLN A 27 -9.48 -1.81 9.08
C GLN A 27 -9.20 -0.60 10.00
N LEU A 28 -8.39 -0.78 11.04
CA LEU A 28 -8.01 0.30 11.96
C LEU A 28 -7.15 1.36 11.27
N MET A 29 -6.22 0.97 10.40
CA MET A 29 -5.41 1.91 9.63
C MET A 29 -6.25 2.69 8.60
N THR A 30 -7.18 2.04 7.86
CA THR A 30 -8.15 2.75 7.01
C THR A 30 -9.05 3.71 7.79
N SER A 31 -9.31 3.44 9.08
CA SER A 31 -10.15 4.33 9.90
C SER A 31 -9.41 5.55 10.45
N GLN A 32 -8.08 5.48 10.60
CA GLN A 32 -7.26 6.58 11.13
C GLN A 32 -6.50 7.35 10.04
N LEU A 33 -6.20 6.73 8.89
CA LEU A 33 -5.63 7.36 7.71
C LEU A 33 -6.76 7.66 6.72
N GLY A 34 -7.48 8.75 6.95
CA GLY A 34 -8.41 9.39 6.00
C GLY A 34 -9.40 8.47 5.28
N LYS A 35 -10.69 8.53 5.63
CA LYS A 35 -11.74 7.99 4.77
C LYS A 35 -11.55 8.53 3.35
N VAL A 36 -11.23 7.63 2.41
CA VAL A 36 -11.29 7.92 0.97
C VAL A 36 -12.71 8.39 0.71
N SER A 37 -12.85 9.66 0.41
CA SER A 37 -14.17 10.31 0.33
C SER A 37 -14.36 11.07 -0.97
N HIS A 38 -13.30 11.16 -1.78
CA HIS A 38 -13.35 11.87 -3.04
C HIS A 38 -13.74 10.93 -4.18
N THR A 39 -14.69 11.36 -5.00
CA THR A 39 -15.21 10.69 -6.19
C THR A 39 -15.16 11.66 -7.37
N PHE A 40 -15.32 11.16 -8.60
CA PHE A 40 -15.34 12.04 -9.77
C PHE A 40 -16.55 13.00 -9.77
N GLU A 41 -17.65 12.64 -9.10
CA GLU A 41 -18.85 13.49 -8.98
C GLU A 41 -18.59 14.80 -8.23
N GLN A 42 -17.56 14.83 -7.37
CA GLN A 42 -17.18 16.02 -6.61
C GLN A 42 -16.21 16.94 -7.38
N MET A 43 -15.73 16.52 -8.56
CA MET A 43 -14.86 17.35 -9.40
C MET A 43 -15.72 18.25 -10.30
N SER A 44 -15.37 19.55 -10.40
CA SER A 44 -16.10 20.47 -11.30
C SER A 44 -15.92 20.06 -12.76
N ALA A 45 -16.99 19.60 -13.38
CA ALA A 45 -17.03 19.24 -14.79
C ALA A 45 -17.31 20.45 -15.70
N ASP A 46 -17.12 21.68 -15.23
CA ASP A 46 -17.42 22.90 -16.00
C ASP A 46 -16.30 23.22 -17.00
N ASP A 47 -15.07 22.84 -16.67
CA ASP A 47 -13.87 23.05 -17.48
C ASP A 47 -13.56 21.84 -18.40
N PRO A 48 -13.27 22.06 -19.70
CA PRO A 48 -12.95 20.97 -20.64
C PRO A 48 -11.75 20.10 -20.24
N GLU A 49 -10.71 20.65 -19.60
CA GLU A 49 -9.55 19.87 -19.18
C GLU A 49 -9.90 19.00 -17.97
N THR A 50 -10.71 19.52 -17.05
CA THR A 50 -11.23 18.71 -15.93
C THR A 50 -12.13 17.57 -16.41
N ARG A 51 -12.98 17.80 -17.43
CA ARG A 51 -13.75 16.70 -18.07
C ARG A 51 -12.84 15.62 -18.67
N ARG A 52 -11.72 16.01 -19.28
CA ARG A 52 -10.74 15.05 -19.80
C ARG A 52 -10.07 14.28 -18.68
N LEU A 53 -9.70 14.93 -17.59
CA LEU A 53 -9.14 14.27 -16.41
C LEU A 53 -10.12 13.24 -15.82
N ILE A 54 -11.39 13.60 -15.67
CA ILE A 54 -12.44 12.67 -15.24
C ILE A 54 -12.53 11.50 -16.21
N HIS A 55 -12.62 11.76 -17.52
CA HIS A 55 -12.71 10.71 -18.54
C HIS A 55 -11.54 9.72 -18.49
N PHE A 56 -10.30 10.20 -18.45
CA PHE A 56 -9.11 9.34 -18.38
C PHE A 56 -8.99 8.64 -17.02
N GLY A 57 -9.36 9.32 -15.93
CA GLY A 57 -9.41 8.75 -14.59
C GLY A 57 -10.39 7.57 -14.51
N SER A 58 -11.62 7.73 -15.02
CA SER A 58 -12.61 6.65 -15.07
C SER A 58 -12.16 5.48 -15.95
N GLN A 59 -11.45 5.74 -17.05
CA GLN A 59 -10.84 4.65 -17.84
C GLN A 59 -9.74 3.93 -17.08
N ALA A 60 -8.89 4.66 -16.36
CA ALA A 60 -7.83 4.09 -15.52
C ALA A 60 -8.41 3.24 -14.37
N ALA A 61 -9.51 3.67 -13.76
CA ALA A 61 -10.19 2.95 -12.68
C ALA A 61 -10.70 1.56 -13.09
N ARG A 62 -11.04 1.38 -14.37
CA ARG A 62 -11.46 0.07 -14.93
C ARG A 62 -10.29 -0.87 -15.23
N GLY A 63 -9.06 -0.37 -15.18
CA GLY A 63 -7.84 -1.15 -15.37
C GLY A 63 -7.21 -1.59 -14.04
N GLY A 64 -6.34 -2.59 -14.12
CA GLY A 64 -5.50 -3.04 -13.00
C GLY A 64 -4.05 -2.56 -13.10
N PHE A 65 -3.76 -1.57 -13.94
CA PHE A 65 -2.39 -1.13 -14.22
C PHE A 65 -2.00 0.08 -13.35
N PRO A 66 -0.70 0.27 -13.04
CA PRO A 66 -0.22 1.48 -12.39
C PRO A 66 -0.57 2.74 -13.18
N VAL A 67 -1.01 3.78 -12.48
CA VAL A 67 -1.38 5.08 -13.06
C VAL A 67 -0.38 6.14 -12.61
N LEU A 68 0.23 6.84 -13.56
CA LEU A 68 1.10 7.98 -13.28
C LEU A 68 0.28 9.28 -13.33
N LEU A 69 0.22 10.00 -12.21
CA LEU A 69 -0.43 11.30 -12.13
C LEU A 69 0.61 12.42 -12.21
N CYS A 70 0.54 13.22 -13.27
CA CYS A 70 1.42 14.34 -13.50
C CYS A 70 0.68 15.66 -13.26
N GLY A 71 1.38 16.64 -12.66
CA GLY A 71 0.84 17.97 -12.39
C GLY A 71 1.64 18.68 -11.31
N GLU A 72 1.42 19.98 -11.16
CA GLU A 72 2.10 20.81 -10.16
C GLU A 72 1.76 20.39 -8.72
N GLU A 73 2.56 20.85 -7.76
CA GLU A 73 2.26 20.64 -6.34
C GLU A 73 0.94 21.33 -5.96
N GLY A 74 0.10 20.66 -5.17
CA GLY A 74 -1.17 21.22 -4.69
C GLY A 74 -2.36 21.19 -5.66
N VAL A 75 -2.21 20.70 -6.90
CA VAL A 75 -3.32 20.63 -7.88
C VAL A 75 -4.38 19.54 -7.61
N GLY A 76 -4.32 18.87 -6.46
CA GLY A 76 -5.31 17.84 -6.09
C GLY A 76 -5.06 16.45 -6.68
N LYS A 77 -3.81 16.08 -6.97
CA LYS A 77 -3.47 14.72 -7.46
C LYS A 77 -3.95 13.60 -6.52
N GLU A 78 -3.90 13.83 -5.21
CA GLU A 78 -4.41 12.88 -4.21
C GLU A 78 -5.94 12.72 -4.32
N LEU A 79 -6.68 13.81 -4.54
CA LEU A 79 -8.14 13.74 -4.72
C LEU A 79 -8.49 12.95 -5.99
N LEU A 80 -7.70 13.12 -7.05
CA LEU A 80 -7.85 12.34 -8.29
C LEU A 80 -7.54 10.85 -8.07
N SER A 81 -6.48 10.49 -7.33
CA SER A 81 -6.17 9.08 -7.03
C SER A 81 -7.24 8.44 -6.15
N GLN A 82 -7.82 9.17 -5.20
CA GLN A 82 -8.96 8.71 -4.41
C GLN A 82 -10.20 8.47 -5.29
N ALA A 83 -10.49 9.37 -6.24
CA ALA A 83 -11.60 9.20 -7.18
C ALA A 83 -11.41 7.96 -8.07
N ILE A 84 -10.19 7.73 -8.58
CA ILE A 84 -9.84 6.53 -9.34
C ILE A 84 -10.04 5.27 -8.50
N HIS A 85 -9.57 5.26 -7.24
CA HIS A 85 -9.77 4.13 -6.34
C HIS A 85 -11.24 3.82 -6.12
N ASN A 86 -12.05 4.85 -5.84
CA ASN A 86 -13.48 4.70 -5.56
C ASN A 86 -14.32 4.24 -6.76
N GLU A 87 -13.91 4.53 -8.00
CA GLU A 87 -14.59 4.01 -9.20
C GLU A 87 -14.06 2.61 -9.62
N SER A 88 -12.94 2.15 -9.05
CA SER A 88 -12.34 0.88 -9.42
C SER A 88 -13.02 -0.34 -8.79
N GLU A 89 -12.74 -1.53 -9.32
CA GLU A 89 -13.15 -2.80 -8.69
C GLU A 89 -12.54 -3.00 -7.29
N ARG A 90 -11.50 -2.22 -6.94
CA ARG A 90 -10.79 -2.27 -5.66
C ARG A 90 -11.32 -1.27 -4.61
N ALA A 91 -12.43 -0.59 -4.88
CA ALA A 91 -13.02 0.42 -3.97
C ALA A 91 -13.41 -0.12 -2.58
N GLY A 92 -13.66 -1.43 -2.47
CA GLY A 92 -13.91 -2.09 -1.17
C GLY A 92 -12.64 -2.42 -0.38
N GLY A 93 -11.47 -2.25 -0.99
CA GLY A 93 -10.15 -2.50 -0.40
C GLY A 93 -9.57 -1.27 0.31
N PRO A 94 -8.35 -1.40 0.86
CA PRO A 94 -7.66 -0.30 1.50
C PRO A 94 -7.14 0.70 0.47
N TYR A 95 -7.08 1.97 0.86
CA TYR A 95 -6.30 2.98 0.18
C TYR A 95 -5.18 3.43 1.10
N ILE A 96 -3.94 3.21 0.69
CA ILE A 96 -2.75 3.57 1.48
C ILE A 96 -2.02 4.68 0.73
N ALA A 97 -2.00 5.88 1.29
CA ALA A 97 -1.17 6.97 0.79
C ALA A 97 0.20 6.96 1.47
N VAL A 98 1.25 7.16 0.67
CA VAL A 98 2.64 7.18 1.12
C VAL A 98 3.33 8.39 0.52
N ASN A 99 3.84 9.28 1.38
CA ASN A 99 4.74 10.34 0.95
C ASN A 99 6.16 9.78 0.84
N CYS A 100 6.67 9.68 -0.39
CA CYS A 100 7.97 9.08 -0.67
C CYS A 100 9.16 9.90 -0.16
N GLN A 101 8.95 11.18 0.20
CA GLN A 101 10.00 12.00 0.83
C GLN A 101 10.46 11.44 2.18
N LEU A 102 9.59 10.69 2.89
CA LEU A 102 9.96 9.99 4.13
C LEU A 102 10.92 8.81 3.87
N TYR A 103 11.03 8.36 2.63
CA TYR A 103 11.83 7.21 2.22
C TYR A 103 12.95 7.61 1.26
N ALA A 104 13.37 8.88 1.32
CA ALA A 104 14.52 9.39 0.60
C ALA A 104 15.82 8.78 1.12
N ASP A 105 15.87 8.48 2.42
CA ASP A 105 16.95 7.73 3.06
C ASP A 105 16.47 6.33 3.43
N SER A 106 17.30 5.31 3.16
CA SER A 106 16.96 3.89 3.29
C SER A 106 16.65 3.43 4.73
N VAL A 107 16.89 4.28 5.73
CA VAL A 107 16.62 4.01 7.15
C VAL A 107 15.15 3.67 7.40
N LEU A 108 14.24 4.30 6.65
CA LEU A 108 12.80 4.02 6.74
C LEU A 108 12.33 2.97 5.72
N GLY A 109 13.25 2.38 4.95
CA GLY A 109 12.96 1.35 3.95
C GLY A 109 12.30 0.10 4.54
N GLN A 110 12.55 -0.22 5.82
CA GLN A 110 11.89 -1.31 6.54
C GLN A 110 10.38 -1.09 6.73
N ASP A 111 9.91 0.15 6.83
CA ASP A 111 8.46 0.43 6.85
C ASP A 111 7.84 0.31 5.45
N PHE A 112 8.58 0.73 4.41
CA PHE A 112 8.10 0.63 3.03
C PHE A 112 8.01 -0.82 2.55
N MET A 113 9.10 -1.59 2.72
CA MET A 113 9.26 -2.97 2.25
C MET A 113 8.85 -4.03 3.27
N GLY A 114 8.61 -3.64 4.52
CA GLY A 114 8.37 -4.57 5.63
C GLY A 114 9.66 -5.24 6.10
N SER A 115 9.60 -5.82 7.30
CA SER A 115 10.70 -6.59 7.90
C SER A 115 10.24 -7.98 8.32
N ALA A 116 11.13 -8.95 8.17
CA ALA A 116 10.92 -10.27 8.73
C ALA A 116 10.89 -10.21 10.28
N PRO A 117 10.11 -11.07 10.95
CA PRO A 117 10.27 -11.26 12.39
C PRO A 117 11.65 -11.80 12.72
N THR A 118 12.26 -11.28 13.77
CA THR A 118 13.49 -11.80 14.39
C THR A 118 13.14 -12.49 15.71
N ASP A 119 14.14 -13.07 16.38
CA ASP A 119 13.93 -13.73 17.67
C ASP A 119 13.45 -12.74 18.76
N ASP A 120 13.89 -11.48 18.67
CA ASP A 120 13.63 -10.43 19.67
C ASP A 120 12.53 -9.43 19.26
N GLU A 121 12.19 -9.32 17.97
CA GLU A 121 11.20 -8.35 17.48
C GLU A 121 10.17 -8.98 16.54
N ASN A 122 8.91 -8.56 16.71
CA ASN A 122 7.85 -8.90 15.77
C ASN A 122 8.11 -8.17 14.45
N GLY A 123 8.11 -8.90 13.34
CA GLY A 123 8.31 -8.31 12.01
C GLY A 123 7.22 -7.29 11.65
N ARG A 124 7.55 -6.38 10.73
CA ARG A 124 6.66 -5.30 10.29
C ARG A 124 6.07 -5.61 8.91
N LEU A 125 4.77 -5.35 8.74
CA LEU A 125 4.13 -5.40 7.43
C LEU A 125 4.63 -4.22 6.57
N SER A 126 4.79 -4.47 5.28
CA SER A 126 5.13 -3.42 4.32
C SER A 126 3.92 -2.54 3.97
N ARG A 127 4.17 -1.35 3.42
CA ARG A 127 3.09 -0.50 2.86
C ARG A 127 2.35 -1.18 1.71
N LEU A 128 3.07 -1.97 0.92
CA LEU A 128 2.51 -2.77 -0.20
C LEU A 128 1.58 -3.88 0.32
N GLU A 129 1.95 -4.57 1.40
CA GLU A 129 1.10 -5.58 2.04
C GLU A 129 -0.15 -4.96 2.65
N LEU A 130 -0.01 -3.78 3.27
CA LEU A 130 -1.14 -3.04 3.82
C LEU A 130 -2.11 -2.59 2.72
N ALA A 131 -1.62 -2.30 1.51
CA ALA A 131 -2.42 -1.88 0.35
C ALA A 131 -2.99 -3.05 -0.48
N ASN A 132 -2.51 -4.29 -0.27
CA ASN A 132 -2.83 -5.45 -1.10
C ASN A 132 -4.35 -5.62 -1.31
N GLY A 133 -4.85 -5.86 -2.52
CA GLY A 133 -6.30 -5.93 -2.80
C GLY A 133 -7.02 -4.59 -2.69
N GLY A 134 -6.28 -3.49 -2.76
CA GLY A 134 -6.73 -2.11 -2.71
C GLY A 134 -5.85 -1.23 -3.61
N THR A 135 -5.50 -0.02 -3.14
CA THR A 135 -4.67 0.92 -3.88
C THR A 135 -3.56 1.49 -2.99
N LEU A 136 -2.34 1.51 -3.52
CA LEU A 136 -1.20 2.23 -2.96
C LEU A 136 -0.98 3.52 -3.77
N PHE A 137 -1.15 4.68 -3.13
CA PHE A 137 -0.83 5.97 -3.72
C PHE A 137 0.56 6.43 -3.25
N LEU A 138 1.45 6.67 -4.21
CA LEU A 138 2.81 7.12 -3.97
C LEU A 138 2.94 8.60 -4.33
N GLU A 139 2.92 9.46 -3.33
CA GLU A 139 3.16 10.89 -3.52
C GLU A 139 4.66 11.17 -3.62
N LYS A 140 5.04 12.06 -4.55
CA LYS A 140 6.43 12.52 -4.73
C LYS A 140 7.41 11.36 -4.97
N ILE A 141 7.03 10.42 -5.83
CA ILE A 141 7.75 9.17 -6.13
C ILE A 141 9.21 9.39 -6.54
N GLU A 142 9.53 10.56 -7.09
CA GLU A 142 10.88 10.97 -7.47
C GLU A 142 11.87 11.03 -6.29
N TYR A 143 11.38 11.12 -5.05
CA TYR A 143 12.20 11.13 -3.84
C TYR A 143 12.53 9.74 -3.30
N LEU A 144 11.95 8.67 -3.86
CA LEU A 144 12.17 7.32 -3.35
C LEU A 144 13.65 6.89 -3.54
N ALA A 145 14.27 6.33 -2.50
CA ALA A 145 15.66 5.86 -2.59
C ALA A 145 15.87 4.82 -3.72
N PRO A 146 17.05 4.79 -4.40
CA PRO A 146 17.29 3.90 -5.55
C PRO A 146 17.04 2.40 -5.28
N GLU A 147 17.35 1.94 -4.07
CA GLU A 147 17.11 0.56 -3.64
C GLU A 147 15.61 0.25 -3.57
N LEU A 148 14.82 1.20 -3.05
CA LEU A 148 13.37 1.09 -2.98
C LEU A 148 12.70 1.22 -4.35
N GLN A 149 13.24 2.05 -5.25
CA GLN A 149 12.81 2.10 -6.65
C GLN A 149 12.99 0.73 -7.34
N SER A 150 14.14 0.10 -7.12
CA SER A 150 14.44 -1.23 -7.68
C SER A 150 13.49 -2.30 -7.14
N ALA A 151 13.17 -2.22 -5.84
CA ALA A 151 12.21 -3.13 -5.22
C ALA A 151 10.77 -2.91 -5.72
N LEU A 152 10.33 -1.65 -5.82
CA LEU A 152 9.02 -1.30 -6.37
C LEU A 152 8.88 -1.80 -7.82
N LEU A 153 9.93 -1.67 -8.63
CA LEU A 153 9.94 -2.19 -9.99
C LEU A 153 9.75 -3.70 -10.05
N GLN A 154 10.34 -4.46 -9.12
CA GLN A 154 10.14 -5.91 -9.04
C GLN A 154 8.68 -6.24 -8.70
N VAL A 155 8.09 -5.50 -7.75
CA VAL A 155 6.68 -5.69 -7.38
C VAL A 155 5.76 -5.41 -8.56
N ILE A 156 5.95 -4.29 -9.28
CA ILE A 156 5.15 -3.95 -10.45
C ILE A 156 5.26 -5.03 -11.56
N LYS A 157 6.46 -5.60 -11.75
CA LYS A 157 6.70 -6.60 -12.80
C LYS A 157 6.17 -7.99 -12.46
N GLN A 158 6.23 -8.37 -11.19
CA GLN A 158 6.05 -9.77 -10.78
C GLN A 158 4.84 -9.99 -9.85
N GLY A 159 4.25 -8.93 -9.30
CA GLY A 159 3.18 -9.04 -8.30
C GLY A 159 3.64 -9.73 -7.01
N VAL A 160 4.94 -9.65 -6.70
CA VAL A 160 5.50 -10.24 -5.48
C VAL A 160 6.44 -9.29 -4.78
N LEU A 161 6.37 -9.33 -3.45
CA LEU A 161 7.20 -8.60 -2.52
C LEU A 161 8.13 -9.58 -1.79
N THR A 162 9.36 -9.15 -1.48
CA THR A 162 10.19 -9.78 -0.45
C THR A 162 10.45 -8.76 0.65
N ARG A 163 10.11 -9.08 1.90
CA ARG A 163 10.46 -8.22 3.04
C ARG A 163 11.97 -8.15 3.21
N LEU A 164 12.45 -7.09 3.84
CA LEU A 164 13.86 -7.02 4.22
C LEU A 164 14.21 -8.16 5.18
N ASP A 165 15.36 -8.77 4.95
CA ASP A 165 15.89 -9.94 5.66
C ASP A 165 15.00 -11.20 5.60
N ALA A 166 13.98 -11.22 4.73
CA ALA A 166 13.20 -12.40 4.43
C ALA A 166 13.68 -13.08 3.14
N ARG A 167 13.43 -14.39 3.04
CA ARG A 167 13.59 -15.16 1.78
C ARG A 167 12.26 -15.56 1.15
N ARG A 168 11.15 -15.19 1.78
CA ARG A 168 9.81 -15.57 1.38
C ARG A 168 9.23 -14.54 0.43
N LEU A 169 8.79 -15.00 -0.74
CA LEU A 169 7.96 -14.22 -1.66
C LEU A 169 6.54 -14.10 -1.10
N ILE A 170 6.03 -12.88 -1.10
CA ILE A 170 4.69 -12.52 -0.65
C ILE A 170 3.94 -11.97 -1.86
N PRO A 171 2.92 -12.68 -2.38
CA PRO A 171 2.13 -12.17 -3.49
C PRO A 171 1.35 -10.94 -3.06
N VAL A 172 1.35 -9.93 -3.93
CA VAL A 172 0.62 -8.67 -3.77
C VAL A 172 -0.03 -8.29 -5.10
N ASP A 173 -1.23 -7.72 -5.03
CA ASP A 173 -2.07 -7.29 -6.17
C ASP A 173 -1.99 -5.78 -6.44
#